data_AF-A0A6G2W4A3-F1
#
_entry.id   AF-A0A6G2W4A3-F1
#
_cell.length_a   1.000
_cell.length_b   1.000
_cell.length_c   1.000
_cell.angle_alpha   90.00
_cell.angle_beta   90.00
_cell.angle_gamma   90.00
#
_symmetry.space_group_name_H-M   'P 1'
#
loop_
_entity.id
_entity.type
_entity.pdbx_description
1 polymer ?
#
loop_
_entity_poly.entity_id
_entity_poly.type
_entity_poly.pdbx_seq_one_letter_code
_entity_poly.pdbx_strand_id
1 'polypeptide(L)'
;MKVPRLAAIAVLLAPIPFVGAAEPVGAAQVHAVFAHGHLRVYECCSFLSPSHTVIVDFSKHLVLTHARPTEHFWVKGCAGDQARGELRVDLRLTESEEVVTKARLKLYEGSTCDNLDLDGADSRSTVTGEGQSRRLLFEVWNDEFHSNDTATADFTVGQNPGAPPEPSNLVAGRVPGNSGKISLDWVDQATDETGYEILNTSTGQIARLAPDSSHTFWYQPIVYRTCFQVRAVNAQGSSSWTPVSPTAECV
;
A
#
# COMPACT_ATOMS: atom_id res chain seq x y z
N MET A 1 -69.84 25.56 33.80
CA MET A 1 -69.69 26.23 32.48
C MET A 1 -68.27 26.00 31.99
N LYS A 2 -68.13 25.41 30.79
CA LYS A 2 -66.85 25.00 30.19
C LYS A 2 -66.19 26.20 29.50
N VAL A 3 -64.92 26.46 29.80
CA VAL A 3 -64.07 27.42 29.07
C VAL A 3 -63.23 26.62 28.07
N PRO A 4 -63.21 26.95 26.77
CA PRO A 4 -62.39 26.23 25.80
C PRO A 4 -60.94 26.71 25.87
N ARG A 5 -60.00 25.76 25.84
CA ARG A 5 -58.55 26.01 25.79
C ARG A 5 -58.14 26.30 24.35
N LEU A 6 -57.49 27.44 24.15
CA LEU A 6 -56.72 27.75 22.93
C LEU A 6 -55.50 26.82 22.86
N ALA A 7 -55.36 26.11 21.75
CA ALA A 7 -54.18 25.32 21.42
C ALA A 7 -53.09 26.26 20.88
N ALA A 8 -52.01 26.44 21.64
CA ALA A 8 -50.79 27.06 21.15
C ALA A 8 -49.98 26.01 20.37
N ILE A 9 -49.82 26.24 19.06
CA ILE A 9 -48.95 25.44 18.20
C ILE A 9 -47.51 25.89 18.48
N ALA A 10 -46.77 25.10 19.24
CA ALA A 10 -45.33 25.25 19.39
C ALA A 10 -44.64 24.60 18.18
N VAL A 11 -44.12 25.42 17.27
CA VAL A 11 -43.24 24.98 16.19
C VAL A 11 -41.90 24.62 16.83
N LEU A 12 -41.65 23.33 17.06
CA LEU A 12 -40.31 22.83 17.39
C LEU A 12 -39.42 22.95 16.16
N LEU A 13 -38.51 23.92 16.17
CA LEU A 13 -37.34 23.91 15.30
C LEU A 13 -36.40 22.82 15.82
N ALA A 14 -36.40 21.66 15.18
CA ALA A 14 -35.40 20.64 15.41
C ALA A 14 -34.03 21.14 14.89
N PRO A 15 -32.93 20.95 15.64
CA PRO A 15 -31.60 21.20 15.11
C PRO A 15 -31.28 20.17 14.02
N ILE A 16 -30.89 20.67 12.84
CA ILE A 16 -30.38 19.87 11.74
C ILE A 16 -29.02 19.30 12.17
N PRO A 17 -28.83 17.98 12.26
CA PRO A 17 -27.47 17.45 12.40
C PRO A 17 -26.77 17.63 11.06
N PHE A 18 -25.86 18.59 10.98
CA PHE A 18 -24.84 18.64 9.94
C PHE A 18 -23.88 17.45 10.17
N VAL A 19 -24.26 16.27 9.67
CA VAL A 19 -23.31 15.17 9.48
C VAL A 19 -22.74 15.34 8.08
N GLY A 20 -21.59 15.98 8.05
CA GLY A 20 -20.82 16.22 6.85
C GLY A 20 -19.41 16.68 7.23
N ALA A 21 -18.83 16.07 8.26
CA ALA A 21 -17.39 16.02 8.34
C ALA A 21 -16.97 15.14 7.16
N ALA A 22 -16.52 15.76 6.07
CA ALA A 22 -15.62 15.07 5.17
C ALA A 22 -14.50 14.54 6.08
N GLU A 23 -14.39 13.21 6.17
CA GLU A 23 -13.27 12.58 6.85
C GLU A 23 -12.01 13.28 6.34
N PRO A 24 -11.15 13.80 7.22
CA PRO A 24 -9.85 14.25 6.75
C PRO A 24 -9.28 13.07 5.99
N VAL A 25 -8.92 13.29 4.73
CA VAL A 25 -8.24 12.29 3.90
C VAL A 25 -6.94 12.00 4.63
N GLY A 26 -6.96 11.01 5.51
CA GLY A 26 -5.78 10.49 6.17
C GLY A 26 -4.80 10.12 5.06
N ALA A 27 -3.55 10.51 5.21
CA ALA A 27 -2.53 10.18 4.23
C ALA A 27 -2.48 8.65 4.11
N ALA A 28 -3.00 8.10 3.02
CA ALA A 28 -3.06 6.65 2.85
C ALA A 28 -1.64 6.07 2.81
N GLN A 29 -1.42 4.98 3.55
CA GLN A 29 -0.14 4.28 3.56
C GLN A 29 0.27 3.85 2.16
N VAL A 30 1.54 4.08 1.84
CA VAL A 30 2.11 3.89 0.49
C VAL A 30 3.11 2.75 0.50
N HIS A 31 2.85 1.72 -0.30
CA HIS A 31 3.79 0.62 -0.57
C HIS A 31 4.43 0.84 -1.93
N ALA A 32 5.72 1.20 -1.92
CA ALA A 32 6.49 1.29 -3.15
C ALA A 32 6.91 -0.12 -3.58
N VAL A 33 6.36 -0.60 -4.70
CA VAL A 33 6.70 -1.89 -5.28
C VAL A 33 7.55 -1.67 -6.52
N PHE A 34 8.67 -2.39 -6.62
CA PHE A 34 9.51 -2.36 -7.82
C PHE A 34 9.56 -3.73 -8.46
N ALA A 35 9.50 -3.77 -9.79
CA ALA A 35 9.67 -5.00 -10.57
C ALA A 35 10.65 -4.72 -11.71
N HIS A 36 11.79 -5.41 -11.73
CA HIS A 36 12.79 -5.25 -12.78
C HIS A 36 13.34 -6.59 -13.25
N GLY A 37 13.70 -6.66 -14.51
CA GLY A 37 14.18 -7.88 -15.13
C GLY A 37 14.09 -7.81 -16.64
N HIS A 38 14.03 -8.97 -17.27
CA HIS A 38 13.92 -9.07 -18.73
C HIS A 38 13.00 -10.21 -19.15
N LEU A 39 12.35 -10.00 -20.30
CA LEU A 39 11.69 -11.03 -21.09
C LEU A 39 12.61 -11.34 -22.28
N ARG A 40 12.93 -12.61 -22.49
CA ARG A 40 13.62 -13.08 -23.70
C ARG A 40 12.68 -13.98 -24.49
N VAL A 41 12.60 -13.72 -25.78
CA VAL A 41 11.87 -14.53 -26.76
C VAL A 41 12.85 -14.99 -27.80
N TYR A 42 12.91 -16.29 -28.02
CA TYR A 42 13.75 -16.93 -29.00
C TYR A 42 12.83 -17.67 -29.98
N GLU A 43 12.98 -17.32 -31.25
CA GLU A 43 12.37 -18.03 -32.37
C GLU A 43 13.47 -18.86 -33.03
N CYS A 44 13.22 -20.15 -33.21
CA CYS A 44 14.04 -21.00 -34.05
C CYS A 44 13.51 -20.99 -35.47
N CYS A 45 14.33 -20.43 -36.32
CA CYS A 45 14.99 -21.13 -37.39
C CYS A 45 14.27 -22.32 -38.06
N SER A 46 14.08 -22.20 -39.37
CA SER A 46 13.95 -23.34 -40.28
C SER A 46 15.31 -23.78 -40.83
N PHE A 47 15.37 -24.88 -41.60
CA PHE A 47 16.60 -25.32 -42.29
C PHE A 47 17.27 -24.23 -43.17
N LEU A 48 16.49 -23.23 -43.62
CA LEU A 48 16.95 -22.13 -44.48
C LEU A 48 16.91 -20.75 -43.82
N SER A 49 16.34 -20.62 -42.62
CA SER A 49 16.12 -19.34 -41.95
C SER A 49 16.96 -19.26 -40.67
N PRO A 50 17.61 -18.13 -40.38
CA PRO A 50 18.32 -17.95 -39.11
C PRO A 50 17.33 -17.92 -37.94
N SER A 51 17.81 -18.16 -36.72
CA SER A 51 17.02 -17.90 -35.52
C SER A 51 17.00 -16.41 -35.18
N HIS A 52 15.93 -16.00 -34.52
CA HIS A 52 15.76 -14.64 -34.03
C HIS A 52 15.66 -14.61 -32.51
N THR A 53 16.23 -13.58 -31.88
CA THR A 53 16.10 -13.38 -30.42
C THR A 53 15.80 -11.93 -30.14
N VAL A 54 14.82 -11.71 -29.27
CA VAL A 54 14.53 -10.40 -28.71
C VAL A 54 14.60 -10.48 -27.20
N ILE A 55 15.26 -9.48 -26.60
CA ILE A 55 15.31 -9.26 -25.16
C ILE A 55 14.63 -7.92 -24.90
N VAL A 56 13.67 -7.93 -23.99
CA VAL A 56 12.93 -6.76 -23.54
C VAL A 56 13.20 -6.58 -22.06
N ASP A 57 14.13 -5.68 -21.74
CA ASP A 57 14.37 -5.25 -20.37
C ASP A 57 13.20 -4.40 -19.87
N PHE A 58 12.87 -4.53 -18.59
CA PHE A 58 11.86 -3.71 -17.95
C PHE A 58 12.26 -3.35 -16.52
N SER A 59 11.84 -2.15 -16.11
CA SER A 59 11.87 -1.69 -14.73
C SER A 59 10.59 -0.91 -14.48
N LYS A 60 9.83 -1.33 -13.46
CA LYS A 60 8.54 -0.74 -13.08
C LYS A 60 8.61 -0.31 -11.63
N HIS A 61 8.13 0.90 -11.37
CA HIS A 61 7.87 1.42 -10.03
C HIS A 61 6.36 1.61 -9.91
N LEU A 62 5.74 0.88 -9.00
CA LEU A 62 4.30 0.86 -8.76
C LEU A 62 4.03 1.26 -7.32
N VAL A 63 2.84 1.78 -7.08
CA VAL A 63 2.40 2.20 -5.76
C VAL A 63 1.11 1.46 -5.43
N LEU A 64 1.12 0.73 -4.32
CA LEU A 64 -0.06 0.10 -3.75
C LEU A 64 -0.46 0.81 -2.45
N THR A 65 -1.76 0.88 -2.20
CA THR A 65 -2.34 1.39 -0.95
C THR A 65 -3.54 0.52 -0.61
N HIS A 66 -4.03 0.53 0.63
CA HIS A 66 -5.28 -0.20 0.94
C HIS A 66 -6.49 0.29 0.13
N ALA A 67 -6.52 1.56 -0.27
CA ALA A 67 -7.56 2.11 -1.16
C ALA A 67 -7.40 1.68 -2.63
N ARG A 68 -6.18 1.32 -3.05
CA ARG A 68 -5.83 0.84 -4.39
C ARG A 68 -4.86 -0.34 -4.26
N PRO A 69 -5.36 -1.52 -3.84
CA PRO A 69 -4.50 -2.62 -3.41
C PRO A 69 -3.93 -3.42 -4.58
N THR A 70 -4.29 -3.13 -5.83
CA THR A 70 -3.91 -3.92 -6.99
C THR A 70 -3.31 -3.07 -8.09
N GLU A 71 -2.25 -3.57 -8.71
CA GLU A 71 -1.64 -3.01 -9.92
C GLU A 71 -1.23 -4.15 -10.86
N HIS A 72 -1.10 -3.86 -12.14
CA HIS A 72 -0.63 -4.86 -13.11
C HIS A 72 0.15 -4.22 -14.25
N PHE A 73 1.00 -5.00 -14.89
CA PHE A 73 1.70 -4.59 -16.09
C PHE A 73 1.97 -5.76 -17.03
N TRP A 74 2.29 -5.42 -18.28
CA TRP A 74 2.62 -6.37 -19.32
C TRP A 74 3.98 -6.06 -19.94
N VAL A 75 4.66 -7.11 -20.36
CA VAL A 75 5.88 -7.04 -21.19
C VAL A 75 5.68 -8.00 -22.37
N LYS A 76 5.84 -7.50 -23.59
CA LYS A 76 5.67 -8.25 -24.84
C LYS A 76 6.98 -8.19 -25.61
N GLY A 77 7.42 -9.31 -26.16
CA GLY A 77 8.55 -9.42 -27.09
C GLY A 77 8.14 -10.22 -28.31
N CYS A 78 8.66 -9.86 -29.48
CA CYS A 78 8.39 -10.54 -30.74
C CYS A 78 9.72 -10.85 -31.42
N ALA A 79 9.97 -12.12 -31.73
CA ALA A 79 11.16 -12.60 -32.43
C ALA A 79 10.76 -13.18 -33.80
N GLY A 80 11.52 -12.81 -34.84
CA GLY A 80 11.32 -13.35 -36.20
C GLY A 80 10.02 -12.95 -36.89
N ASP A 81 9.19 -12.09 -36.27
CA ASP A 81 7.78 -11.87 -36.64
C ASP A 81 6.92 -13.13 -36.55
N GLN A 82 7.32 -14.12 -35.76
CA GLN A 82 6.61 -15.41 -35.69
C GLN A 82 6.36 -15.82 -34.24
N ALA A 83 7.38 -15.74 -33.39
CA ALA A 83 7.26 -16.06 -31.97
C ALA A 83 7.05 -14.81 -31.11
N ARG A 84 6.02 -14.83 -30.27
CA ARG A 84 5.70 -13.79 -29.31
C ARG A 84 5.67 -14.33 -27.89
N GLY A 85 6.46 -13.71 -27.03
CA GLY A 85 6.34 -13.85 -25.57
C GLY A 85 5.47 -12.75 -24.97
N GLU A 86 4.56 -13.11 -24.07
CA GLU A 86 3.77 -12.16 -23.26
C GLU A 86 3.86 -12.51 -21.78
N LEU A 87 4.50 -11.62 -21.01
CA LEU A 87 4.53 -11.68 -19.56
C LEU A 87 3.48 -10.73 -18.99
N ARG A 88 2.51 -11.28 -18.26
CA ARG A 88 1.58 -10.53 -17.40
C ARG A 88 2.03 -10.64 -15.96
N VAL A 89 2.09 -9.53 -15.24
CA VAL A 89 2.32 -9.51 -13.79
C VAL A 89 1.18 -8.76 -13.12
N ASP A 90 0.45 -9.44 -12.24
CA ASP A 90 -0.58 -8.88 -11.37
C ASP A 90 -0.04 -8.83 -9.92
N LEU A 91 -0.14 -7.66 -9.30
CA LEU A 91 0.31 -7.39 -7.93
C LEU A 91 -0.91 -7.10 -7.06
N ARG A 92 -0.90 -7.59 -5.82
CA ARG A 92 -1.92 -7.30 -4.83
C ARG A 92 -1.32 -7.14 -3.43
N LEU A 93 -1.56 -6.00 -2.79
CA LEU A 93 -1.30 -5.74 -1.38
C LEU A 93 -2.34 -6.49 -0.53
N THR A 94 -1.87 -7.15 0.53
CA THR A 94 -2.70 -7.82 1.53
C THR A 94 -2.88 -6.94 2.76
N GLU A 95 -3.85 -7.28 3.61
CA GLU A 95 -4.04 -6.64 4.93
C GLU A 95 -2.86 -6.88 5.87
N SER A 96 -2.01 -7.87 5.58
CA SER A 96 -0.77 -8.16 6.31
C SER A 96 0.45 -7.43 5.74
N GLU A 97 0.23 -6.42 4.89
CA GLU A 97 1.29 -5.62 4.27
C GLU A 97 2.23 -6.40 3.35
N GLU A 98 1.77 -7.56 2.86
CA GLU A 98 2.50 -8.38 1.91
C GLU A 98 2.04 -8.12 0.48
N VAL A 99 2.99 -8.20 -0.47
CA VAL A 99 2.67 -8.10 -1.90
C VAL A 99 2.62 -9.50 -2.50
N VAL A 100 1.41 -9.93 -2.84
CA VAL A 100 1.18 -11.15 -3.63
C VAL A 100 1.40 -10.81 -5.10
N THR A 101 2.41 -11.44 -5.69
CA THR A 101 2.69 -11.35 -7.13
C THR A 101 2.18 -12.61 -7.81
N LYS A 102 1.31 -12.46 -8.80
CA LYS A 102 0.93 -13.53 -9.74
C LYS A 102 1.44 -13.15 -11.12
N ALA A 103 2.25 -14.00 -11.72
CA ALA A 103 2.80 -13.77 -13.03
C ALA A 103 2.49 -14.94 -13.96
N ARG A 104 2.20 -14.62 -15.22
CA ARG A 104 1.92 -15.60 -16.27
C ARG A 104 2.73 -15.25 -17.49
N LEU A 105 3.54 -16.19 -17.94
CA LEU A 105 4.24 -16.11 -19.21
C LEU A 105 3.50 -16.96 -20.24
N LYS A 106 3.30 -16.42 -21.43
CA LYS A 106 2.77 -17.12 -22.59
C LYS A 106 3.72 -17.00 -23.77
N LEU A 107 3.78 -18.07 -24.56
CA LEU A 107 4.45 -18.14 -25.85
C LEU A 107 3.38 -18.38 -26.91
N TYR A 108 3.39 -17.58 -27.95
CA TYR A 108 2.54 -17.72 -29.12
C TYR A 108 3.42 -17.82 -30.36
N GLU A 109 3.10 -18.71 -31.28
CA GLU A 109 3.82 -18.90 -32.53
C GLU A 109 2.87 -18.81 -33.71
N GLY A 110 3.37 -18.38 -34.86
CA GLY A 110 2.56 -18.41 -36.07
C GLY A 110 3.23 -17.66 -37.21
N SER A 111 2.44 -17.29 -38.22
CA SER A 111 2.96 -16.56 -39.38
C SER A 111 3.26 -15.08 -39.10
N THR A 112 2.76 -14.53 -38.00
CA THR A 112 2.93 -13.13 -37.57
C THR A 112 2.91 -13.09 -36.05
N CYS A 113 3.61 -12.14 -35.41
CA CYS A 113 3.58 -12.02 -33.94
C CYS A 113 2.22 -11.57 -33.34
N ASP A 114 1.27 -11.13 -34.16
CA ASP A 114 -0.08 -10.76 -33.70
C ASP A 114 -1.08 -11.92 -33.80
N ASN A 115 -0.59 -13.13 -34.03
CA ASN A 115 -1.40 -14.35 -33.98
C ASN A 115 -2.03 -14.57 -32.57
N LEU A 116 -2.96 -15.52 -32.50
CA LEU A 116 -3.62 -15.94 -31.26
C LEU A 116 -3.35 -17.42 -30.94
N ASP A 117 -2.39 -18.04 -31.61
CA ASP A 117 -2.05 -19.45 -31.43
C ASP A 117 -1.16 -19.60 -30.20
N LEU A 118 -1.64 -20.31 -29.20
CA LEU A 118 -0.98 -20.38 -27.89
C LEU A 118 -0.31 -21.74 -27.74
N ASP A 119 1.01 -21.76 -27.90
CA ASP A 119 1.79 -23.01 -27.87
C ASP A 119 2.31 -23.35 -26.48
N GLY A 120 2.52 -22.32 -25.64
CA GLY A 120 3.06 -22.54 -24.30
C GLY A 120 2.61 -21.51 -23.28
N ALA A 121 2.47 -21.94 -22.03
CA ALA A 121 2.26 -21.02 -20.91
C ALA A 121 2.74 -21.61 -19.57
N ASP A 122 3.25 -20.75 -18.70
CA ASP A 122 3.54 -21.05 -17.30
C ASP A 122 2.98 -19.95 -16.40
N SER A 123 2.64 -20.27 -15.16
CA SER A 123 2.11 -19.33 -14.16
C SER A 123 2.75 -19.58 -12.82
N ARG A 124 3.25 -18.52 -12.19
CA ARG A 124 3.90 -18.59 -10.88
C ARG A 124 3.35 -17.52 -9.97
N SER A 125 3.44 -17.79 -8.67
CA SER A 125 3.10 -16.82 -7.63
C SER A 125 4.16 -16.78 -6.56
N THR A 126 4.37 -15.60 -5.99
CA THR A 126 5.21 -15.42 -4.82
C THR A 126 4.60 -14.38 -3.88
N VAL A 127 5.07 -14.38 -2.64
CA VAL A 127 4.73 -13.39 -1.62
C VAL A 127 6.01 -12.69 -1.21
N THR A 128 6.01 -11.37 -1.35
CA THR A 128 7.12 -10.51 -0.94
C THR A 128 6.68 -9.79 0.31
N GLY A 129 7.39 -9.97 1.42
CA GLY A 129 7.17 -9.20 2.66
C GLY A 129 7.85 -7.84 2.63
N GLU A 130 7.58 -7.01 3.62
CA GLU A 130 8.11 -5.65 3.75
C GLU A 130 9.64 -5.61 3.73
N GLY A 131 10.21 -4.71 2.92
CA GLY A 131 11.66 -4.58 2.76
C GLY A 131 12.34 -5.77 2.07
N GLN A 132 11.57 -6.76 1.60
CA GLN A 132 12.10 -7.96 0.95
C GLN A 132 12.02 -7.88 -0.58
N SER A 133 12.65 -8.86 -1.23
CA SER A 133 12.55 -9.09 -2.65
C SER A 133 12.43 -10.58 -2.97
N ARG A 134 11.79 -10.89 -4.09
CA ARG A 134 11.58 -12.24 -4.62
C ARG A 134 11.88 -12.27 -6.11
N ARG A 135 12.64 -13.28 -6.53
CA ARG A 135 12.94 -13.53 -7.95
C ARG A 135 11.97 -14.57 -8.50
N LEU A 136 11.45 -14.34 -9.71
CA LEU A 136 10.70 -15.32 -10.48
C LEU A 136 11.46 -15.64 -11.76
N LEU A 137 11.53 -16.93 -12.05
CA LEU A 137 12.15 -17.50 -13.26
C LEU A 137 11.09 -18.30 -14.00
N PHE A 138 10.94 -18.02 -15.28
CA PHE A 138 10.05 -18.70 -16.21
C PHE A 138 10.83 -19.20 -17.41
N GLU A 139 10.41 -20.37 -17.89
CA GLU A 139 10.91 -20.97 -19.11
C GLU A 139 9.74 -21.73 -19.74
N VAL A 140 9.34 -21.31 -20.94
CA VAL A 140 8.20 -21.84 -21.68
C VAL A 140 8.70 -22.22 -23.07
N TRP A 141 8.38 -23.45 -23.48
CA TRP A 141 8.71 -24.03 -24.77
C TRP A 141 7.42 -24.32 -25.54
N ASN A 142 7.47 -24.31 -26.88
CA ASN A 142 6.40 -24.82 -27.75
C ASN A 142 6.46 -26.35 -27.95
N ASP A 143 7.56 -27.01 -27.52
CA ASP A 143 7.82 -28.45 -27.63
C ASP A 143 7.74 -29.01 -29.08
N GLU A 144 8.10 -28.20 -30.08
CA GLU A 144 8.11 -28.62 -31.48
C GLU A 144 9.34 -29.43 -31.90
N PHE A 145 9.13 -30.49 -32.68
CA PHE A 145 10.24 -31.32 -33.15
C PHE A 145 11.13 -30.55 -34.15
N HIS A 146 12.31 -30.14 -33.71
CA HIS A 146 13.37 -29.43 -34.46
C HIS A 146 13.15 -27.93 -34.76
N SER A 147 12.14 -27.28 -34.17
CA SER A 147 11.87 -25.83 -34.25
C SER A 147 11.45 -25.25 -32.89
N ASN A 148 12.20 -25.61 -31.84
CA ASN A 148 11.84 -25.17 -30.49
C ASN A 148 11.97 -23.66 -30.33
N ASP A 149 10.82 -23.01 -30.15
CA ASP A 149 10.71 -21.63 -29.72
C ASP A 149 10.64 -21.55 -28.20
N THR A 150 11.16 -20.47 -27.64
CA THR A 150 11.09 -20.25 -26.19
C THR A 150 10.73 -18.83 -25.82
N ALA A 151 9.98 -18.72 -24.73
CA ALA A 151 9.87 -17.50 -23.96
C ALA A 151 10.42 -17.76 -22.55
N THR A 152 11.36 -16.92 -22.11
CA THR A 152 11.90 -16.96 -20.76
C THR A 152 11.75 -15.60 -20.09
N ALA A 153 11.41 -15.58 -18.81
CA ALA A 153 11.37 -14.34 -18.03
C ALA A 153 12.14 -14.52 -16.72
N ASP A 154 12.99 -13.54 -16.41
CA ASP A 154 13.75 -13.47 -15.18
C ASP A 154 13.62 -12.07 -14.60
N PHE A 155 12.93 -11.97 -13.47
CA PHE A 155 12.68 -10.69 -12.84
C PHE A 155 12.59 -10.80 -11.34
N THR A 156 12.89 -9.69 -10.68
CA THR A 156 12.78 -9.52 -9.24
C THR A 156 11.68 -8.53 -8.93
N VAL A 157 10.81 -8.89 -7.99
CA VAL A 157 9.82 -8.00 -7.38
C VAL A 157 10.25 -7.74 -5.95
N GLY A 158 10.34 -6.48 -5.56
CA GLY A 158 10.57 -6.07 -4.19
C GLY A 158 9.55 -5.06 -3.73
N GLN A 159 9.37 -4.97 -2.42
CA GLN A 159 8.53 -3.94 -1.82
C GLN A 159 9.28 -3.19 -0.72
N ASN A 160 9.06 -1.90 -0.67
CA ASN A 160 9.57 -1.02 0.36
C ASN A 160 8.39 -0.17 0.87
N PRO A 161 7.81 -0.52 2.03
CA PRO A 161 6.80 0.34 2.64
C PRO A 161 7.44 1.69 3.01
N GLY A 162 6.67 2.77 2.87
CA GLY A 162 7.10 4.08 3.34
C GLY A 162 7.15 4.17 4.86
N ALA A 163 7.35 5.37 5.39
CA ALA A 163 6.95 5.62 6.78
C ALA A 163 5.43 5.51 6.91
N PRO A 164 4.90 5.16 8.09
CA PRO A 164 3.45 5.02 8.27
C PRO A 164 2.72 6.36 8.06
N PRO A 165 1.41 6.32 7.77
CA PRO A 165 0.52 7.47 7.94
C PRO A 165 0.68 8.10 9.32
N GLU A 166 0.60 9.42 9.40
CA GLU A 166 0.57 10.06 10.72
C GLU A 166 -0.80 9.86 11.40
N PRO A 167 -0.83 9.72 12.74
CA PRO A 167 -2.07 9.76 13.49
C PRO A 167 -2.84 11.04 13.21
N SER A 168 -4.13 11.08 13.54
CA SER A 168 -4.94 12.30 13.41
C SER A 168 -5.72 12.61 14.68
N ASN A 169 -6.20 13.85 14.81
CA ASN A 169 -7.08 14.27 15.91
C ASN A 169 -6.54 13.94 17.33
N LEU A 170 -5.25 14.19 17.59
CA LEU A 170 -4.73 14.10 18.95
C LEU A 170 -5.46 15.10 19.86
N VAL A 171 -5.96 14.62 20.99
CA VAL A 171 -6.60 15.40 22.05
C VAL A 171 -5.93 15.08 23.38
N ALA A 172 -5.58 16.12 24.12
CA ALA A 172 -5.02 16.05 25.46
C ALA A 172 -6.04 16.57 26.48
N GLY A 173 -6.37 15.74 27.46
CA GLY A 173 -7.42 16.01 28.44
C GLY A 173 -6.95 15.90 29.88
N ARG A 174 -7.43 16.79 30.75
CA ARG A 174 -7.27 16.65 32.22
C ARG A 174 -8.14 15.50 32.71
N VAL A 175 -7.60 14.63 33.56
CA VAL A 175 -8.39 13.59 34.22
C VAL A 175 -9.05 14.16 35.49
N PRO A 176 -10.39 14.21 35.59
CA PRO A 176 -11.08 14.73 36.77
C PRO A 176 -10.65 14.01 38.05
N GLY A 177 -10.35 14.78 39.10
CA GLY A 177 -9.90 14.24 40.38
C GLY A 177 -8.44 13.75 40.42
N ASN A 178 -7.67 13.88 39.33
CA ASN A 178 -6.26 13.48 39.28
C ASN A 178 -5.38 14.53 38.56
N SER A 179 -4.75 15.41 39.34
CA SER A 179 -3.86 16.47 38.82
C SER A 179 -2.47 15.97 38.38
N GLY A 180 -2.18 14.68 38.53
CA GLY A 180 -0.93 14.04 38.12
C GLY A 180 -1.05 13.25 36.80
N LYS A 181 -2.17 13.39 36.08
CA LYS A 181 -2.52 12.53 34.96
C LYS A 181 -3.20 13.29 33.82
N ILE A 182 -2.72 13.06 32.60
CA ILE A 182 -3.27 13.62 31.36
C ILE A 182 -3.70 12.45 30.47
N SER A 183 -4.92 12.48 29.94
CA SER A 183 -5.39 11.55 28.89
C SER A 183 -4.93 12.04 27.54
N LEU A 184 -4.44 11.15 26.70
CA LEU A 184 -4.09 11.42 25.32
C LEU A 184 -4.85 10.43 24.44
N ASP A 185 -5.65 10.95 23.53
CA ASP A 185 -6.52 10.19 22.64
C ASP A 185 -6.25 10.65 21.19
N TRP A 186 -6.13 9.72 20.23
CA TRP A 186 -5.96 10.05 18.81
C TRP A 186 -6.68 9.03 17.93
N VAL A 187 -6.85 9.37 16.65
CA VAL A 187 -7.29 8.45 15.62
C VAL A 187 -6.07 7.80 14.99
N ASP A 188 -6.03 6.48 15.10
CA ASP A 188 -5.10 5.62 14.39
C ASP A 188 -5.39 5.65 12.88
N GLN A 189 -4.38 5.94 12.09
CA GLN A 189 -4.43 5.98 10.63
C GLN A 189 -3.42 5.03 9.98
N ALA A 190 -2.55 4.42 10.79
CA ALA A 190 -1.49 3.54 10.30
C ALA A 190 -2.00 2.09 10.28
N THR A 191 -1.47 1.28 9.37
CA THR A 191 -1.78 -0.16 9.30
C THR A 191 -0.53 -1.03 9.36
N ASP A 192 0.67 -0.43 9.19
CA ASP A 192 1.98 -1.08 9.29
C ASP A 192 2.85 -0.58 10.45
N GLU A 193 2.29 0.20 11.39
CA GLU A 193 3.08 0.67 12.49
C GLU A 193 3.47 -0.47 13.42
N THR A 194 4.72 -0.43 13.87
CA THR A 194 5.24 -1.29 14.95
C THR A 194 5.10 -0.63 16.32
N GLY A 195 4.56 0.60 16.36
CA GLY A 195 4.24 1.34 17.56
C GLY A 195 4.00 2.82 17.33
N TYR A 196 3.85 3.54 18.44
CA TYR A 196 3.68 5.00 18.47
C TYR A 196 4.73 5.66 19.35
N GLU A 197 5.09 6.88 18.99
CA GLU A 197 5.86 7.78 19.84
C GLU A 197 5.02 8.99 20.24
N ILE A 198 5.04 9.32 21.53
CA ILE A 198 4.39 10.53 22.06
C ILE A 198 5.47 11.44 22.61
N LEU A 199 5.50 12.66 22.09
CA LEU A 199 6.40 13.72 22.51
C LEU A 199 5.65 14.70 23.41
N ASN A 200 6.14 14.87 24.64
CA ASN A 200 5.84 16.06 25.43
C ASN A 200 6.74 17.19 24.91
N THR A 201 6.18 18.13 24.17
CA THR A 201 6.95 19.19 23.51
C THR A 201 7.48 20.24 24.49
N SER A 202 6.96 20.24 25.73
CA SER A 202 7.41 21.14 26.80
C SER A 202 8.67 20.66 27.49
N THR A 203 8.87 19.34 27.58
CA THR A 203 10.03 18.72 28.24
C THR A 203 10.99 18.03 27.28
N GLY A 204 10.57 17.75 26.05
CA GLY A 204 11.32 16.96 25.07
C GLY A 204 11.27 15.45 25.35
N GLN A 205 10.49 15.00 26.34
CA GLN A 205 10.40 13.58 26.69
C GLN A 205 9.55 12.83 25.66
N ILE A 206 10.01 11.63 25.30
CA ILE A 206 9.32 10.73 24.38
C ILE A 206 8.91 9.44 25.12
N ALA A 207 7.64 9.08 25.01
CA ALA A 207 7.14 7.75 25.38
C ALA A 207 6.90 6.91 24.13
N ARG A 208 7.11 5.59 24.25
CA ARG A 208 6.81 4.60 23.19
C ARG A 208 5.66 3.71 23.60
N LEU A 209 4.78 3.43 22.66
CA LEU A 209 3.62 2.57 22.82
C LEU A 209 3.67 1.41 21.83
N ALA A 210 2.90 0.37 22.15
CA ALA A 210 2.66 -0.77 21.27
C ALA A 210 1.91 -0.34 19.99
N PRO A 211 1.93 -1.15 18.92
CA PRO A 211 1.06 -0.94 17.75
C PRO A 211 -0.42 -0.94 18.14
N ASP A 212 -1.30 -0.48 17.24
CA ASP A 212 -2.75 -0.36 17.44
C ASP A 212 -3.17 0.52 18.64
N SER A 213 -2.23 1.29 19.21
CA SER A 213 -2.54 2.21 20.31
C SER A 213 -3.20 3.47 19.76
N SER A 214 -4.35 3.82 20.32
CA SER A 214 -5.09 5.07 20.05
C SER A 214 -5.31 5.91 21.31
N HIS A 215 -4.81 5.44 22.45
CA HIS A 215 -5.01 6.04 23.76
C HIS A 215 -3.82 5.78 24.67
N THR A 216 -3.48 6.75 25.53
CA THR A 216 -2.61 6.51 26.67
C THR A 216 -2.82 7.53 27.79
N PHE A 217 -2.11 7.31 28.90
CA PHE A 217 -2.01 8.27 29.98
C PHE A 217 -0.58 8.77 30.17
N TRP A 218 -0.42 10.09 30.23
CA TRP A 218 0.83 10.72 30.61
C TRP A 218 0.80 11.10 32.10
N TYR A 219 1.80 10.64 32.85
CA TYR A 219 1.87 10.83 34.30
C TYR A 219 2.84 11.95 34.64
N GLN A 220 2.29 13.12 34.95
CA GLN A 220 3.06 14.24 35.49
C GLN A 220 2.13 15.21 36.22
N PRO A 221 2.64 15.97 37.22
CA PRO A 221 1.89 17.09 37.79
C PRO A 221 1.57 18.14 36.72
N ILE A 222 0.30 18.52 36.60
CA ILE A 222 -0.12 19.56 35.65
C ILE A 222 0.11 20.93 36.29
N VAL A 223 1.36 21.41 36.23
CA VAL A 223 1.77 22.69 36.84
C VAL A 223 1.85 23.82 35.79
N TYR A 224 2.07 23.48 34.53
CA TYR A 224 2.21 24.41 33.41
C TYR A 224 1.50 23.87 32.16
N ARG A 225 1.24 24.77 31.19
CA ARG A 225 0.70 24.41 29.87
C ARG A 225 1.60 23.33 29.26
N THR A 226 1.08 22.12 29.13
CA THR A 226 1.83 20.99 28.59
C THR A 226 1.25 20.60 27.25
N CYS A 227 2.09 20.55 26.23
CA CYS A 227 1.68 20.24 24.87
C CYS A 227 2.24 18.89 24.41
N PHE A 228 1.50 18.24 23.51
CA PHE A 228 1.81 16.90 23.04
C PHE A 228 1.78 16.81 21.51
N GLN A 229 2.60 15.90 21.00
CA GLN A 229 2.51 15.39 19.63
C GLN A 229 2.60 13.87 19.67
N VAL A 230 2.02 13.21 18.67
CA VAL A 230 2.07 11.77 18.47
C VAL A 230 2.50 11.48 17.03
N ARG A 231 3.23 10.38 16.83
CA ARG A 231 3.58 9.87 15.50
C ARG A 231 3.60 8.34 15.49
N ALA A 232 3.30 7.74 14.35
CA ALA A 232 3.42 6.31 14.12
C ALA A 232 4.86 5.96 13.70
N VAL A 233 5.32 4.74 14.01
CA VAL A 233 6.66 4.24 13.65
C VAL A 233 6.61 2.83 13.08
N ASN A 234 7.35 2.54 12.02
CA ASN A 234 7.58 1.19 11.51
C ASN A 234 9.10 0.94 11.32
N ALA A 235 9.45 -0.20 10.74
CA ALA A 235 10.86 -0.55 10.48
C ALA A 235 11.57 0.43 9.52
N GLN A 236 10.82 1.14 8.68
CA GLN A 236 11.34 2.02 7.63
C GLN A 236 11.46 3.47 8.06
N GLY A 237 10.73 3.88 9.10
CA GLY A 237 10.84 5.21 9.67
C GLY A 237 9.67 5.60 10.54
N SER A 238 9.52 6.90 10.74
CA SER A 238 8.42 7.49 11.51
C SER A 238 7.60 8.41 10.64
N SER A 239 6.30 8.46 10.90
CA SER A 239 5.43 9.47 10.32
C SER A 239 5.85 10.89 10.77
N SER A 240 5.23 11.90 10.16
CA SER A 240 5.24 13.26 10.70
C SER A 240 4.57 13.29 12.09
N TRP A 241 4.91 14.31 12.87
CA TRP A 241 4.29 14.55 14.17
C TRP A 241 2.92 15.21 14.01
N THR A 242 1.91 14.66 14.69
CA THR A 242 0.58 15.26 14.78
C THR A 242 0.25 15.72 16.21
N PRO A 243 -0.31 16.93 16.39
CA PRO A 243 -0.49 17.96 15.37
C PRO A 243 0.85 18.54 14.90
N VAL A 244 0.93 19.03 13.66
CA VAL A 244 2.17 19.60 13.09
C VAL A 244 2.76 20.73 13.95
N SER A 245 1.88 21.55 14.54
CA SER A 245 2.30 22.60 15.48
C SER A 245 2.53 22.00 16.87
N PRO A 246 3.74 22.12 17.46
CA PRO A 246 4.08 21.53 18.76
C PRO A 246 3.34 22.17 19.94
N THR A 247 2.59 23.25 19.69
CA THR A 247 1.81 23.99 20.68
C THR A 247 0.31 23.98 20.41
N ALA A 248 -0.15 23.18 19.44
CA ALA A 248 -1.57 23.11 19.08
C ALA A 248 -2.39 22.34 20.12
N GLU A 249 -1.93 21.16 20.54
CA GLU A 249 -2.68 20.31 21.48
C GLU A 249 -2.03 20.34 22.86
N CYS A 250 -2.74 20.91 23.85
CA CYS A 250 -2.19 21.18 25.17
C CYS A 250 -3.23 21.17 26.28
N VAL A 251 -2.76 20.90 27.50
CA VAL A 251 -3.53 20.89 28.75
C VAL A 251 -3.04 21.94 29.75
#